data_AF-M7NQW9-F1
#
_entry.id   AF-M7NQW9-F1
#
_cell.length_a   1.000
_cell.length_b   1.000
_cell.length_c   1.000
_cell.angle_alpha   90.00
_cell.angle_beta   90.00
_cell.angle_gamma   90.00
#
_symmetry.space_group_name_H-M   'P 1'
#
loop_
_entity.id
_entity.type
_entity.pdbx_description
1 polymer ?
#
loop_
_entity_poly.entity_id
_entity_poly.type
_entity_poly.pdbx_seq_one_letter_code
_entity_poly.pdbx_strand_id
1 'polypeptide(L)'
;MRIEQNNLSQPPAVLVGTPGRIADHLRRQTFEPGSIRLLVLDEFDKALELGFEAEMSFIIGQLPGVRRRILTSATQLEHIPDFAGLQDPLVLNFLSDSTPAGLALKRGAGRRGR
;
A
#
# COMPACT_ATOMS: atom_id res chain seq x y z
N MET A 1 -1.72 -22.79 10.98
CA MET A 1 -2.10 -23.14 9.60
C MET A 1 -3.61 -23.27 9.39
N ARG A 2 -4.37 -24.07 10.16
CA ARG A 2 -5.83 -24.22 9.95
C ARG A 2 -6.65 -22.93 10.10
N ILE A 3 -6.27 -22.05 11.02
CA ILE A 3 -6.97 -20.77 11.24
C ILE A 3 -6.77 -19.80 10.06
N GLU A 4 -5.60 -19.83 9.45
CA GLU A 4 -5.22 -18.93 8.34
C GLU A 4 -5.87 -19.34 7.01
N GLN A 5 -5.99 -20.65 6.76
CA GLN A 5 -6.71 -21.17 5.59
C GLN A 5 -8.22 -20.94 5.68
N ASN A 6 -8.83 -21.10 6.86
CA ASN A 6 -10.26 -20.89 7.04
C ASN A 6 -10.70 -19.43 6.85
N ASN A 7 -9.78 -18.45 7.04
CA ASN A 7 -10.09 -17.03 6.92
C ASN A 7 -10.04 -16.50 5.47
N LEU A 8 -9.56 -17.31 4.52
CA LEU A 8 -9.51 -16.98 3.08
C LEU A 8 -10.65 -17.63 2.29
N SER A 9 -11.47 -18.48 2.92
CA SER A 9 -12.65 -19.10 2.32
C SER A 9 -13.77 -18.09 1.99
N GLN A 10 -13.79 -16.95 2.68
CA GLN A 10 -14.44 -15.73 2.23
C GLN A 10 -13.34 -14.72 1.93
N PRO A 11 -13.32 -14.07 0.75
CA PRO A 11 -12.31 -13.06 0.47
C PRO A 11 -12.34 -12.00 1.58
N PRO A 12 -11.26 -11.83 2.37
CA PRO A 12 -11.24 -10.80 3.38
C PRO A 12 -11.37 -9.44 2.70
N ALA A 13 -12.10 -8.51 3.32
CA ALA A 13 -12.25 -7.16 2.76
C ALA A 13 -10.90 -6.44 2.63
N VAL A 14 -9.90 -6.84 3.42
CA VAL A 14 -8.53 -6.34 3.40
C VAL A 14 -7.55 -7.48 3.65
N LEU A 15 -6.52 -7.59 2.82
CA LEU A 15 -5.39 -8.50 3.01
C LEU A 15 -4.14 -7.68 3.35
N VAL A 16 -3.50 -7.99 4.48
CA VAL A 16 -2.27 -7.33 4.94
C VAL A 16 -1.23 -8.42 5.23
N GLY A 17 0.00 -8.23 4.75
CA GLY A 17 1.08 -9.17 5.01
C GLY A 17 2.38 -8.73 4.36
N THR A 18 3.49 -9.36 4.78
CA THR A 18 4.80 -9.12 4.20
C THR A 18 4.89 -9.72 2.79
N PRO A 19 5.74 -9.17 1.89
CA PRO A 19 5.84 -9.65 0.51
C PRO A 19 6.09 -11.16 0.40
N GLY A 20 7.03 -11.70 1.19
CA GLY A 20 7.31 -13.13 1.19
C GLY A 20 6.09 -14.00 1.53
N ARG A 21 5.26 -13.57 2.50
CA ARG A 21 4.07 -14.33 2.90
C ARG A 21 2.95 -14.23 1.88
N ILE A 22 2.69 -13.04 1.33
CA ILE A 22 1.66 -12.85 0.30
C ILE A 22 2.03 -13.59 -0.98
N ALA A 23 3.30 -13.52 -1.40
CA ALA A 23 3.79 -14.27 -2.55
C ALA A 23 3.62 -15.79 -2.37
N ASP A 24 3.91 -16.31 -1.18
CA ASP A 24 3.67 -17.73 -0.85
C ASP A 24 2.19 -18.12 -1.00
N HIS A 25 1.28 -17.32 -0.46
CA HIS A 25 -0.17 -17.57 -0.56
C HIS A 25 -0.70 -17.53 -2.00
N LEU A 26 -0.17 -16.63 -2.84
CA LEU A 26 -0.47 -16.55 -4.27
C LEU A 26 0.06 -17.78 -5.03
N ARG A 27 1.32 -18.19 -4.77
CA ARG A 27 1.91 -19.40 -5.39
C ARG A 27 1.14 -20.66 -5.04
N ARG A 28 0.64 -20.76 -3.80
CA ARG A 28 -0.17 -21.89 -3.33
C ARG A 28 -1.65 -21.78 -3.72
N GLN A 29 -2.06 -20.72 -4.41
CA GLN A 29 -3.45 -20.47 -4.83
C GLN A 29 -4.44 -20.57 -3.66
N THR A 30 -4.05 -20.06 -2.50
CA THR A 30 -4.87 -20.12 -1.27
C THR A 30 -5.97 -19.05 -1.22
N PHE A 31 -5.99 -18.12 -2.17
CA PHE A 31 -7.04 -17.13 -2.38
C PHE A 31 -7.07 -16.66 -3.83
N GLU A 32 -8.20 -16.11 -4.26
CA GLU A 32 -8.42 -15.61 -5.62
C GLU A 32 -8.13 -14.09 -5.72
N PRO A 33 -7.06 -13.65 -6.43
CA PRO A 33 -6.67 -12.24 -6.48
C PRO A 33 -7.53 -11.39 -7.43
N GLY A 34 -8.34 -11.99 -8.29
CA GLY A 34 -9.05 -11.27 -9.37
C GLY A 34 -10.03 -10.19 -8.90
N SER A 35 -10.47 -10.25 -7.65
CA SER A 35 -11.36 -9.26 -7.04
C SER A 35 -10.62 -8.04 -6.44
N ILE A 36 -9.30 -8.10 -6.29
CA ILE A 36 -8.50 -7.03 -5.69
C ILE A 36 -8.42 -5.84 -6.64
N ARG A 37 -8.85 -4.66 -6.16
CA ARG A 37 -8.88 -3.40 -6.93
C ARG A 37 -7.90 -2.34 -6.45
N LEU A 38 -7.48 -2.42 -5.19
CA LEU A 38 -6.61 -1.48 -4.50
C LEU A 38 -5.37 -2.24 -4.00
N LEU A 39 -4.20 -1.70 -4.30
CA LEU A 39 -2.93 -2.13 -3.74
C LEU A 39 -2.31 -0.98 -2.96
N VAL A 40 -1.83 -1.26 -1.76
CA VAL A 40 -1.04 -0.34 -0.95
C VAL A 40 0.33 -0.97 -0.73
N LEU A 41 1.39 -0.23 -1.07
CA LEU A 41 2.78 -0.59 -0.83
C LEU A 41 3.29 0.30 0.31
N ASP A 42 3.33 -0.25 1.50
CA ASP A 42 3.77 0.48 2.69
C ASP A 42 5.28 0.33 2.93
N GLU A 43 5.90 1.39 3.46
CA GLU A 43 7.36 1.48 3.69
C GLU A 43 8.18 0.96 2.49
N PHE A 44 7.87 1.43 1.28
CA PHE A 44 8.41 0.86 0.05
C PHE A 44 9.94 0.92 -0.05
N ASP A 45 10.55 2.01 0.43
CA ASP A 45 11.99 2.15 0.59
C ASP A 45 12.59 1.02 1.44
N LYS A 46 11.97 0.72 2.58
CA LYS A 46 12.41 -0.37 3.45
C LYS A 46 12.26 -1.73 2.76
N ALA A 47 11.19 -1.93 2.00
CA ALA A 47 10.99 -3.16 1.25
C ALA A 47 12.07 -3.40 0.19
N LEU A 48 12.51 -2.34 -0.50
CA LEU A 48 13.63 -2.41 -1.45
C LEU A 48 14.95 -2.73 -0.74
N GLU A 49 15.26 -2.03 0.37
CA GLU A 49 16.46 -2.30 1.17
C GLU A 49 16.56 -3.75 1.67
N LEU A 50 15.41 -4.37 1.98
CA LEU A 50 15.33 -5.76 2.43
C LEU A 50 15.35 -6.77 1.28
N GLY A 51 15.40 -6.32 0.03
CA GLY A 51 15.51 -7.18 -1.15
C GLY A 51 14.19 -7.82 -1.60
N PHE A 52 13.03 -7.25 -1.26
CA PHE A 52 11.72 -7.81 -1.62
C PHE A 52 11.25 -7.50 -3.05
N GLU A 53 12.13 -6.97 -3.92
CA GLU A 53 11.78 -6.58 -5.28
C GLU A 53 11.16 -7.73 -6.08
N ALA A 54 11.73 -8.93 -6.01
CA ALA A 54 11.25 -10.09 -6.73
C ALA A 54 9.86 -10.54 -6.25
N GLU A 55 9.64 -10.58 -4.93
CA GLU A 55 8.35 -10.89 -4.33
C GLU A 55 7.30 -9.85 -4.70
N MET A 56 7.62 -8.56 -4.60
CA MET A 56 6.68 -7.48 -4.94
C MET A 56 6.31 -7.48 -6.42
N SER A 57 7.30 -7.65 -7.30
CA SER A 57 7.09 -7.78 -8.75
C SER A 57 6.16 -8.96 -9.06
N PHE A 58 6.42 -10.13 -8.45
CA PHE A 58 5.56 -11.30 -8.59
C PHE A 58 4.14 -11.03 -8.09
N ILE A 59 3.97 -10.47 -6.89
CA ILE A 59 2.66 -10.14 -6.32
C ILE A 59 1.89 -9.25 -7.29
N ILE A 60 2.47 -8.12 -7.71
CA ILE A 60 1.81 -7.14 -8.58
C ILE A 60 1.40 -7.78 -9.91
N GLY A 61 2.26 -8.63 -10.49
CA GLY A 61 1.95 -9.39 -11.70
C GLY A 61 0.76 -10.36 -11.55
N GLN A 62 0.47 -10.84 -10.33
CA GLN A 62 -0.69 -11.69 -10.03
C GLN A 62 -1.96 -10.90 -9.66
N LEU A 63 -1.91 -9.56 -9.70
CA LEU A 63 -3.04 -8.68 -9.35
C LEU A 63 -3.59 -7.92 -10.57
N PRO A 64 -4.13 -8.59 -11.61
CA PRO A 64 -4.57 -7.94 -12.84
C PRO A 64 -5.79 -7.00 -12.64
N GLY A 65 -6.52 -7.17 -11.54
CA GLY A 65 -7.69 -6.36 -11.20
C GLY A 65 -7.38 -4.99 -10.59
N VAL A 66 -6.12 -4.74 -10.19
CA VAL A 66 -5.69 -3.54 -9.48
C VAL A 66 -5.73 -2.32 -10.41
N ARG A 67 -6.51 -1.31 -10.01
CA ARG A 67 -6.67 -0.05 -10.73
C ARG A 67 -6.17 1.15 -9.95
N ARG A 68 -6.11 1.04 -8.62
CA ARG A 68 -5.59 2.07 -7.73
C ARG A 68 -4.39 1.51 -6.98
N ARG A 69 -3.29 2.25 -7.03
CA ARG A 69 -2.05 1.94 -6.34
C ARG A 69 -1.72 3.12 -5.43
N ILE A 70 -1.36 2.82 -4.19
CA ILE A 70 -0.86 3.79 -3.22
C ILE A 70 0.51 3.28 -2.79
N LEU A 71 1.49 4.17 -2.76
CA LEU A 71 2.85 3.87 -2.33
C LEU A 71 3.20 4.90 -1.25
N THR A 72 3.65 4.41 -0.10
CA THR A 72 4.19 5.24 0.98
C THR A 72 5.66 4.92 1.19
N SER A 73 6.42 5.95 1.53
CA SER A 73 7.85 5.85 1.80
C SER A 73 8.25 6.91 2.79
N ALA A 74 9.16 6.57 3.71
CA ALA A 74 9.67 7.51 4.70
C ALA A 74 10.80 8.38 4.13
N THR A 75 11.40 7.96 3.01
CA THR A 75 12.48 8.65 2.34
C THR A 75 12.09 9.04 0.91
N GLN A 76 12.85 9.96 0.32
CA GLN A 76 12.67 10.31 -1.08
C GLN A 76 13.25 9.19 -1.95
N LEU A 77 12.38 8.51 -2.71
CA LEU A 77 12.79 7.51 -3.69
C LEU A 77 13.40 8.22 -4.91
N GLU A 78 14.65 7.91 -5.24
CA GLU A 78 15.29 8.40 -6.47
C GLU A 78 14.68 7.75 -7.72
N HIS A 79 14.32 6.47 -7.60
CA HIS A 79 13.77 5.68 -8.68
C HIS A 79 12.70 4.74 -8.14
N ILE A 80 11.55 4.72 -8.80
CA ILE A 80 10.48 3.75 -8.52
C ILE A 80 10.57 2.67 -9.61
N PRO A 81 10.79 1.39 -9.25
CA PRO A 81 10.85 0.32 -10.22
C PRO A 81 9.59 0.20 -11.08
N ASP A 82 9.76 -0.10 -12.36
CA ASP A 82 8.66 -0.25 -13.32
C ASP A 82 7.58 -1.25 -12.87
N PHE A 83 8.00 -2.31 -12.15
CA PHE A 83 7.08 -3.32 -11.63
C PHE A 83 6.05 -2.74 -10.65
N ALA A 84 6.34 -1.60 -10.01
CA ALA A 84 5.39 -0.92 -9.13
C ALA A 84 4.14 -0.45 -9.91
N GLY A 85 4.26 -0.26 -11.22
CA GLY A 85 3.14 0.05 -12.11
C GLY A 85 2.47 1.39 -11.80
N LEU A 86 3.19 2.35 -11.21
CA LEU A 86 2.70 3.72 -11.04
C LEU A 86 2.73 4.44 -12.39
N GLN A 87 1.59 4.97 -12.82
CA GLN A 87 1.42 5.73 -14.05
C GLN A 87 0.94 7.12 -13.66
N ASP A 88 1.74 8.14 -13.95
CA ASP A 88 1.46 9.55 -13.61
C ASP A 88 0.93 9.75 -12.17
N PRO A 89 1.70 9.36 -11.14
CA PRO A 89 1.21 9.36 -9.77
C PRO A 89 1.06 10.80 -9.23
N LEU A 90 -0.04 11.05 -8.51
CA LEU A 90 -0.13 12.23 -7.65
C LEU A 90 0.85 12.06 -6.48
N VAL A 91 1.93 12.84 -6.48
CA VAL A 91 2.94 12.82 -5.42
C VAL A 91 2.59 13.82 -4.33
N LEU A 92 2.43 13.33 -3.10
CA LEU A 92 2.28 14.14 -1.90
C LEU A 92 3.58 14.05 -1.08
N ASN A 93 4.35 15.14 -1.05
CA ASN A 93 5.61 15.19 -0.31
C ASN A 93 5.43 16.00 0.98
N PHE A 94 5.68 15.36 2.12
CA PHE A 94 5.66 15.97 3.46
C PHE A 94 7.03 15.98 4.14
N LEU A 95 8.12 15.64 3.42
CA LEU A 95 9.48 15.63 3.95
C LEU A 95 10.06 17.04 4.14
N SER A 96 9.40 18.06 3.59
CA SER A 96 9.74 19.46 3.78
C SER A 96 8.92 20.09 4.92
N ASP A 97 9.58 20.74 5.88
CA ASP A 97 8.98 21.50 6.99
C ASP A 97 8.17 22.73 6.56
N SER A 98 8.07 23.03 5.26
CA SER A 98 7.14 24.04 4.77
C SER A 98 5.71 23.52 4.95
N THR A 99 5.12 23.85 6.10
CA THR A 99 3.67 23.79 6.32
C THR A 99 3.00 24.34 5.07
N PRO A 100 2.14 23.58 4.35
CA PRO A 100 1.38 24.13 3.24
C PRO A 100 0.62 25.34 3.79
N ALA A 101 0.82 26.53 3.23
CA ALA A 101 0.29 27.79 3.73
C ALA A 101 -1.26 27.85 3.86
N GLY A 102 -1.97 26.76 3.55
CA GLY A 102 -3.43 26.62 3.66
C GLY A 102 -3.95 25.75 4.81
N LEU A 103 -3.10 25.06 5.60
CA LEU A 103 -3.57 24.22 6.72
C LEU A 103 -3.45 24.95 8.07
N ALA A 104 -4.00 26.16 8.13
CA ALA A 104 -4.26 26.80 9.41
C ALA A 104 -5.51 26.16 10.04
N LEU A 105 -5.30 25.39 11.10
CA LEU A 105 -6.35 24.86 11.97
C LEU A 105 -7.25 26.01 12.46
N LYS A 106 -8.39 26.24 11.79
CA LYS A 106 -9.43 27.11 12.32
C LYS A 106 -10.07 26.39 13.50
N ARG A 107 -9.59 26.69 14.72
CA ARG A 107 -10.34 26.40 15.94
C ARG A 107 -11.70 27.10 15.82
N GLY A 108 -12.76 26.32 15.64
CA GLY A 108 -14.12 26.82 15.69
C GLY A 108 -14.33 27.54 17.02
N ALA A 109 -14.71 28.81 16.96
CA ALA A 109 -15.11 29.58 18.11
C ALA A 109 -16.37 28.93 18.71
N GLY A 110 -16.17 28.03 19.66
CA GLY A 110 -17.23 27.53 20.52
C GLY A 110 -17.74 28.67 21.38
N ARG A 111 -18.91 29.21 21.00
CA ARG A 111 -19.76 30.03 21.87
C ARG A 111 -19.92 29.34 23.23
N ARG A 112 -19.51 30.00 24.31
CA ARG A 112 -19.93 29.70 25.68
C ARG A 112 -20.37 30.98 26.37
N GLY A 113 -21.64 31.02 26.78
CA GLY A 113 -22.25 31.88 27.81
C GLY A 113 -22.31 33.37 27.44
N ARG A 114 -23.46 34.04 27.49
CA ARG A 114 -24.60 33.93 28.41
C ARG A 114 -25.90 34.19 27.68
#